data_AF-K6C4L2-F1
#
_entry.id   AF-K6C4L2-F1
#
_cell.length_a   1.000
_cell.length_b   1.000
_cell.length_c   1.000
_cell.angle_alpha   90.00
_cell.angle_beta   90.00
_cell.angle_gamma   90.00
#
_symmetry.space_group_name_H-M   'P 1'
#
loop_
_entity.id
_entity.type
_entity.pdbx_description
1 polymer ?
#
loop_
_entity_poly.entity_id
_entity_poly.type
_entity_poly.pdbx_seq_one_letter_code
_entity_poly.pdbx_strand_id
1 'polypeptide(L)' 'MKSYLKEIIEERGIKITWLSEKSGISRNTIHTYLNGGIPALDKAYAIANALGLSVKEIWKDEEDAN' A
#
# COMPACT_ATOMS: atom_id res chain seq x y z
N MET A 1 -13.95 0.47 -1.88
CA MET A 1 -12.52 0.36 -1.52
C MET A 1 -11.77 1.65 -1.87
N LYS A 2 -11.61 2.55 -0.91
CA LYS A 2 -10.62 3.63 -1.00
C LYS A 2 -9.28 3.07 -0.53
N SER A 3 -8.22 3.33 -1.30
CA SER A 3 -6.87 2.89 -0.94
C SER A 3 -6.19 3.96 -0.09
N TYR A 4 -5.97 3.69 1.19
CA TYR A 4 -5.29 4.60 2.12
C TYR A 4 -3.77 4.60 1.97
N LEU A 5 -3.24 3.74 1.09
CA LEU A 5 -1.81 3.67 0.79
C LEU A 5 -1.25 5.05 0.40
N LYS A 6 -2.01 5.87 -0.33
CA LYS A 6 -1.55 7.20 -0.73
C LYS A 6 -1.41 8.14 0.47
N GLU A 7 -2.43 8.20 1.33
CA GLU A 7 -2.40 8.97 2.57
C GLU A 7 -1.27 8.50 3.50
N ILE A 8 -1.07 7.20 3.68
CA ILE A 8 0.00 6.65 4.51
C ILE A 8 1.38 7.06 3.99
N ILE A 9 1.57 7.03 2.67
CA ILE A 9 2.84 7.42 2.04
C ILE A 9 3.07 8.93 2.21
N GLU A 10 2.05 9.76 2.04
CA GLU A 10 2.14 11.23 2.23
C GLU A 10 2.36 11.59 3.71
N GLU A 11 1.61 10.98 4.64
CA GLU A 11 1.70 11.22 6.09
C GLU A 11 3.06 10.79 6.65
N ARG A 12 3.59 9.64 6.21
CA ARG A 12 4.92 9.17 6.62
C ARG A 12 6.07 9.78 5.82
N GLY A 13 5.80 10.56 4.77
CA GLY A 13 6.82 11.14 3.90
C GLY A 13 7.65 10.09 3.13
N ILE A 14 7.05 8.94 2.84
CA ILE A 14 7.71 7.83 2.14
C ILE A 14 7.70 8.12 0.64
N LYS A 15 8.78 7.80 -0.06
CA LYS A 15 8.82 7.92 -1.53
C LYS A 15 8.36 6.61 -2.18
N ILE A 16 7.61 6.70 -3.27
CA ILE A 16 7.22 5.52 -4.07
C ILE A 16 8.44 4.74 -4.55
N THR A 17 9.54 5.43 -4.88
CA THR A 17 10.82 4.81 -5.20
C THR A 17 11.35 3.96 -4.05
N TRP A 18 11.30 4.47 -2.82
CA TRP A 18 11.74 3.74 -1.64
C TRP A 18 10.88 2.49 -1.42
N LEU A 19 9.56 2.62 -1.56
CA LEU A 19 8.64 1.48 -1.42
C LEU A 19 8.89 0.43 -2.52
N SER A 20 9.19 0.85 -3.74
CA SER A 20 9.54 -0.01 -4.86
C SER A 20 10.80 -0.83 -4.60
N GLU A 21 11.86 -0.18 -4.09
CA GLU A 21 13.10 -0.86 -3.73
C GLU A 21 12.93 -1.82 -2.55
N LYS A 22 12.16 -1.42 -1.53
CA LYS A 22 11.93 -2.26 -0.34
C LYS A 22 11.02 -3.45 -0.58
N SER A 23 9.96 -3.29 -1.38
CA SER A 23 8.99 -4.34 -1.68
C SER A 23 9.38 -5.19 -2.90
N GLY A 24 10.35 -4.75 -3.71
CA GLY A 24 10.71 -5.40 -4.97
C GLY A 24 9.65 -5.25 -6.07
N ILE A 25 8.65 -4.40 -5.86
CA ILE A 25 7.54 -4.18 -6.79
C ILE A 25 7.84 -2.95 -7.65
N SER A 26 7.57 -3.04 -8.95
CA SER A 26 7.76 -1.90 -9.86
C SER A 26 6.90 -0.70 -9.45
N ARG A 27 7.48 0.51 -9.56
CA ARG A 27 6.79 1.79 -9.28
C ARG A 27 5.43 1.90 -9.99
N ASN A 28 5.32 1.40 -11.23
CA ASN A 28 4.09 1.42 -12.00
C ASN A 28 2.97 0.61 -11.32
N THR A 29 3.31 -0.58 -10.80
CA THR A 29 2.36 -1.42 -10.07
C THR A 29 1.94 -0.77 -8.75
N ILE A 30 2.87 -0.12 -8.04
CA ILE A 30 2.55 0.65 -6.82
C ILE A 30 1.60 1.80 -7.16
N HIS A 31 1.83 2.52 -8.25
CA HIS A 31 0.92 3.56 -8.75
C HIS A 31 -0.47 3.01 -9.06
N THR A 32 -0.59 1.81 -9.63
CA THR A 32 -1.90 1.16 -9.83
C THR A 32 -2.60 0.92 -8.50
N TYR A 33 -1.89 0.41 -7.49
CA TYR A 33 -2.46 0.19 -6.16
C TYR A 33 -2.85 1.48 -5.45
N LEU A 34 -2.08 2.55 -5.63
CA LEU A 34 -2.39 3.88 -5.12
C LEU A 34 -3.68 4.47 -5.70
N ASN A 35 -4.01 4.11 -6.94
CA ASN A 35 -5.21 4.59 -7.64
C ASN A 35 -6.44 3.67 -7.44
N GLY A 36 -6.43 2.76 -6.46
CA GLY A 36 -7.55 1.85 -6.21
C GLY A 36 -7.40 0.46 -6.82
N GLY A 37 -6.21 0.11 -7.30
CA GLY A 37 -5.93 -1.25 -7.75
C GLY A 37 -5.88 -2.23 -6.58
N ILE A 38 -6.52 -3.38 -6.73
CA ILE A 38 -6.48 -4.46 -5.74
C ILE A 38 -5.15 -5.22 -5.92
N PRO A 39 -4.24 -5.20 -4.94
CA PRO A 39 -3.02 -6.01 -5.02
C PRO A 39 -3.32 -7.49 -4.86
N ALA A 40 -2.48 -8.33 -5.47
CA ALA A 40 -2.43 -9.73 -5.10
C ALA A 40 -1.93 -9.85 -3.65
N LEU A 41 -2.38 -10.87 -2.93
CA LEU A 41 -2.05 -11.11 -1.52
C LEU A 41 -0.54 -11.02 -1.27
N ASP A 42 0.26 -11.66 -2.13
CA ASP A 42 1.73 -11.66 -2.09
C ASP A 42 2.34 -10.24 -2.12
N LYS A 43 1.86 -9.41 -3.06
CA LYS A 43 2.31 -8.01 -3.21
C LYS A 43 1.81 -7.12 -2.09
N ALA A 44 0.60 -7.36 -1.61
CA ALA A 44 0.03 -6.62 -0.48
C ALA A 44 0.89 -6.84 0.76
N TYR A 45 1.27 -8.09 1.05
CA TYR A 45 2.19 -8.44 2.14
C TYR A 45 3.58 -7.83 1.96
N ALA A 46 4.14 -7.83 0.74
CA ALA A 46 5.44 -7.22 0.47
C ALA A 46 5.45 -5.70 0.77
N ILE A 47 4.38 -4.99 0.39
CA ILE A 47 4.19 -3.56 0.67
C ILE A 47 3.97 -3.32 2.16
N ALA A 48 3.12 -4.13 2.79
CA ALA A 48 2.83 -4.06 4.21
C ALA A 48 4.10 -4.27 5.05
N ASN A 49 4.89 -5.29 4.73
CA ASN A 49 6.17 -5.57 5.37
C ASN A 49 7.20 -4.46 5.13
N ALA A 50 7.23 -3.86 3.94
CA ALA A 50 8.08 -2.71 3.65
C ALA A 50 7.72 -1.48 4.51
N LEU A 51 6.43 -1.28 4.77
CA LEU A 51 5.90 -0.17 5.60
C LEU A 51 5.92 -0.49 7.10
N GLY A 52 6.14 -1.74 7.48
CA GLY A 52 5.97 -2.23 8.85
C GLY A 52 4.52 -2.13 9.34
N LEU A 53 3.56 -2.20 8.42
CA LEU A 53 2.13 -2.12 8.67
C LEU A 53 1.46 -3.45 8.31
N SER A 54 0.21 -3.64 8.72
CA SER A 54 -0.59 -4.78 8.28
C SER A 54 -1.30 -4.47 6.96
N VAL A 55 -1.56 -5.49 6.14
CA VAL A 55 -2.31 -5.34 4.88
C VAL A 55 -3.67 -4.67 5.13
N LYS A 56 -4.36 -5.03 6.22
CA LYS A 56 -5.63 -4.42 6.66
C LYS A 56 -5.54 -2.92 6.99
N GLU A 57 -4.39 -2.44 7.46
CA GLU A 57 -4.20 -1.02 7.78
C GLU A 57 -4.12 -0.17 6.50
N ILE A 58 -3.57 -0.76 5.44
CA ILE A 58 -3.33 -0.11 4.15
C ILE A 58 -4.58 -0.22 3.26
N TRP A 59 -5.15 -1.41 3.21
CA TRP A 59 -6.41 -1.72 2.53
C TRP A 59 -7.46 -2.01 3.60
N LYS A 60 -8.03 -0.92 4.15
CA LYS A 60 -9.20 -1.04 5.01
C LYS A 60 -10.39 -1.47 4.18
N ASP A 61 -10.99 -2.59 4.56
CA ASP A 61 -12.35 -2.88 4.18
C ASP A 61 -13.27 -1.94 4.96
N GLU A 62 -14.36 -1.47 4.36
CA GLU A 62 -15.26 -0.48 4.98
C GLU A 62 -15.96 -1.01 6.25
N GLU A 63 -15.74 -2.28 6.62
CA GLU A 63 -16.39 -2.96 7.74
C GLU A 63 -15.88 -2.57 9.14
N ASP A 64 -14.81 -1.77 9.27
CA ASP A 64 -14.34 -1.28 10.59
C ASP A 64 -14.86 0.15 10.93
N ALA A 65 -15.90 0.63 10.24
CA ALA A 65 -16.65 1.82 10.63
C ALA A 65 -18.11 1.46 10.97
N ASN A 66 -18.28 0.92 12.19
CA ASN A 66 -19.50 0.97 13.01
C ASN A 66 -20.73 0.15 12.58
#